data_AF-A0A257RLM5-F1
#
_entry.id   AF-A0A257RLM5-F1
#
_cell.length_a   1.000
_cell.length_b   1.000
_cell.length_c   1.000
_cell.angle_alpha   90.00
_cell.angle_beta   90.00
_cell.angle_gamma   90.00
#
_symmetry.space_group_name_H-M   'P 1'
#
loop_
_entity.id
_entity.type
_entity.pdbx_description
1 polymer ?
#
loop_
_entity_poly.entity_id
_entity_poly.type
_entity_poly.pdbx_seq_one_letter_code
_entity_poly.pdbx_strand_id
1 'polypeptide(L)'
;MTDIAPAISPDIDLVEMTLADAAAAFARGVTAETLAAGFLERIATYNPHYNAIIVMNPHALDDARAIDRRRASGEALGPLAGVPVVVKDTMDMAGLPTTAGWAPLSRRAGGVSLIPAWDSPVVRRLLAA
;
A
#
# COMPACT_ATOMS: atom_id res chain seq x y z
N MET A 1 -16.83 16.22 -6.04
CA MET A 1 -17.50 15.62 -4.87
C MET A 1 -16.43 14.82 -4.16
N THR A 2 -15.76 15.45 -3.20
CA THR A 2 -14.57 14.88 -2.54
C THR A 2 -15.05 13.81 -1.58
N ASP A 3 -14.86 12.55 -1.97
CA ASP A 3 -15.08 11.41 -1.09
C ASP A 3 -14.02 11.51 0.01
N ILE A 4 -14.43 11.97 1.20
CA ILE A 4 -13.54 12.05 2.35
C ILE A 4 -13.31 10.61 2.78
N ALA A 5 -12.10 10.11 2.51
CA ALA A 5 -11.67 8.80 2.99
C ALA A 5 -11.98 8.70 4.49
N PRO A 6 -12.52 7.57 4.98
CA PRO A 6 -12.93 7.45 6.36
C PRO A 6 -11.76 7.79 7.29
N ALA A 7 -11.93 8.83 8.11
CA ALA A 7 -10.92 9.28 9.05
C ALA A 7 -10.59 8.12 10.00
N ILE A 8 -9.29 7.89 10.20
CA ILE A 8 -8.80 6.87 11.14
C ILE A 8 -9.30 7.23 12.55
N SER A 9 -9.91 6.27 13.23
CA SER A 9 -10.31 6.45 14.64
C SER A 9 -9.09 6.86 15.48
N PRO A 10 -9.24 7.81 16.40
CA PRO A 10 -8.13 8.31 17.24
C PRO A 10 -7.44 7.22 18.08
N ASP A 11 -8.10 6.06 18.25
CA ASP A 11 -7.58 4.90 18.99
C ASP A 11 -6.61 4.03 18.17
N ILE A 12 -6.32 4.38 16.91
CA ILE A 12 -5.37 3.67 16.06
C ILE A 12 -4.11 4.52 15.90
N ASP A 13 -3.08 4.20 16.68
CA ASP A 13 -1.76 4.80 16.49
C ASP A 13 -1.07 4.18 15.28
N LEU A 14 -1.02 4.91 14.16
CA LEU A 14 -0.35 4.48 12.93
C LEU A 14 1.18 4.59 12.99
N VAL A 15 1.73 5.36 13.92
CA VAL A 15 3.17 5.66 13.92
C VAL A 15 3.97 4.45 14.41
N GLU A 16 3.52 3.85 15.51
CA GLU A 16 4.19 2.72 16.16
C GLU A 16 3.42 1.39 16.01
N MET A 17 2.49 1.33 15.04
CA MET A 17 1.68 0.14 14.78
C MET A 17 2.54 -1.06 14.41
N THR A 18 2.40 -2.15 15.15
CA THR A 18 2.97 -3.45 14.77
C THR A 18 1.98 -4.27 13.92
N LEU A 19 2.45 -5.36 13.29
CA LEU A 19 1.56 -6.29 12.60
C LEU A 19 0.53 -6.94 13.53
N ALA A 20 0.88 -7.15 14.80
CA ALA A 20 -0.05 -7.67 15.80
C ALA A 20 -1.16 -6.66 16.12
N ASP A 21 -0.82 -5.37 16.17
CA ASP A 21 -1.80 -4.29 16.37
C ASP A 21 -2.74 -4.17 15.18
N ALA A 22 -2.23 -4.27 13.95
CA ALA A 22 -3.05 -4.31 12.74
C ALA A 22 -4.03 -5.48 12.75
N ALA A 23 -3.56 -6.70 13.08
CA ALA A 23 -4.42 -7.87 13.21
C ALA A 23 -5.49 -7.69 14.31
N ALA A 24 -5.12 -7.11 15.45
CA ALA A 24 -6.06 -6.80 16.52
C ALA A 24 -7.08 -5.72 16.13
N ALA A 25 -6.66 -4.69 15.39
CA ALA A 25 -7.54 -3.64 14.85
C ALA A 25 -8.55 -4.25 13.87
N PHE A 26 -8.08 -5.09 12.96
CA PHE A 26 -8.91 -5.87 12.05
C PHE A 26 -9.93 -6.74 12.77
N ALA A 27 -9.54 -7.42 13.86
CA ALA A 27 -10.45 -8.21 14.68
C ALA A 27 -11.52 -7.36 15.40
N ARG A 28 -11.23 -6.08 15.68
CA ARG A 28 -12.18 -5.11 16.25
C ARG A 28 -13.06 -4.40 15.20
N GLY A 29 -12.94 -4.77 13.92
CA GLY A 29 -13.78 -4.23 12.85
C GLY A 29 -13.19 -3.05 12.09
N VAL A 30 -11.91 -2.70 12.32
CA VAL A 30 -11.21 -1.77 11.43
C VAL A 30 -11.08 -2.41 10.04
N THR A 31 -11.33 -1.61 9.01
CA THR A 31 -11.24 -2.02 7.61
C THR A 31 -9.84 -1.79 7.07
N ALA A 32 -9.43 -2.59 6.09
CA ALA A 32 -8.20 -2.37 5.34
C ALA A 32 -8.25 -1.02 4.62
N GLU A 33 -9.42 -0.61 4.10
CA GLU A 33 -9.62 0.71 3.49
C GLU A 33 -9.29 1.85 4.46
N THR A 34 -9.82 1.82 5.69
CA THR A 34 -9.53 2.84 6.70
C THR A 34 -8.04 2.86 7.03
N LEU A 35 -7.42 1.69 7.22
CA LEU A 35 -5.99 1.61 7.53
C LEU A 35 -5.12 2.17 6.39
N ALA A 36 -5.41 1.80 5.15
CA ALA A 36 -4.71 2.30 3.97
C ALA A 36 -4.88 3.82 3.82
N ALA A 37 -6.10 4.35 4.02
CA ALA A 37 -6.39 5.77 3.95
C ALA A 37 -5.53 6.59 4.92
N GLY A 38 -5.35 6.14 6.17
CA GLY A 38 -4.51 6.85 7.13
C GLY A 38 -3.03 6.87 6.76
N PHE A 39 -2.49 5.76 6.24
CA PHE A 39 -1.12 5.78 5.74
C PHE A 39 -0.95 6.67 4.51
N LEU A 40 -1.96 6.70 3.61
CA LEU A 40 -1.96 7.62 2.46
C LEU A 40 -2.00 9.10 2.90
N GLU A 41 -2.77 9.44 3.94
CA GLU A 41 -2.81 10.78 4.52
C GLU A 41 -1.45 11.18 5.11
N ARG A 42 -0.79 10.26 5.82
CA ARG A 42 0.57 10.48 6.33
C ARG A 42 1.57 10.68 5.19
N ILE A 43 1.49 9.88 4.12
CA ILE A 43 2.33 10.06 2.93
C ILE A 43 2.08 11.45 2.33
N ALA A 44 0.82 11.86 2.14
CA ALA A 44 0.49 13.18 1.62
C ALA A 44 1.05 14.32 2.47
N THR A 45 1.02 14.16 3.81
CA THR A 45 1.50 15.16 4.76
C THR A 45 3.03 15.26 4.81
N TYR A 46 3.72 14.13 4.88
CA TYR A 46 5.15 14.09 5.22
C TYR A 46 6.07 13.82 4.03
N ASN A 47 5.60 13.08 3.01
CA ASN A 47 6.43 12.72 1.87
C ASN A 47 6.93 13.93 1.04
N PRO A 48 6.25 15.10 0.98
CA PRO A 48 6.84 16.29 0.37
C PRO A 48 8.16 16.75 1.01
N HIS A 49 8.38 16.44 2.30
CA HIS A 49 9.62 16.74 3.00
C HIS A 49 10.65 15.61 2.87
N TYR A 50 10.22 14.35 3.02
CA TYR A 50 11.14 13.20 3.03
C TYR A 50 11.48 12.63 1.66
N ASN A 51 10.56 12.73 0.69
CA ASN A 51 10.67 12.11 -0.63
C ASN A 51 11.01 10.61 -0.57
N ALA A 52 10.40 9.89 0.38
CA ALA A 52 10.63 8.46 0.62
C ALA A 52 9.83 7.56 -0.32
N ILE A 53 8.63 7.98 -0.72
CA ILE A 53 7.75 7.26 -1.65
C ILE A 53 7.79 7.94 -3.02
N ILE A 54 8.30 7.23 -4.02
CA ILE A 54 8.51 7.79 -5.37
C ILE A 54 7.46 7.36 -6.40
N VAL A 55 6.71 6.29 -6.10
CA VAL A 55 5.63 5.74 -6.91
C VAL A 55 4.52 5.32 -5.97
N MET A 56 3.29 5.74 -6.27
CA MET A 56 2.08 5.32 -5.56
C MET A 56 1.34 4.26 -6.37
N ASN A 57 0.81 3.22 -5.73
CA ASN A 57 -0.18 2.35 -6.35
C ASN A 57 -1.52 3.13 -6.48
N PRO A 58 -2.00 3.43 -7.70
CA PRO A 58 -3.26 4.15 -7.87
C PRO A 58 -4.49 3.34 -7.45
N HIS A 59 -4.35 2.02 -7.29
CA HIS A 59 -5.41 1.09 -6.91
C HIS A 59 -5.41 0.74 -5.42
N ALA A 60 -4.54 1.36 -4.60
CA ALA A 60 -4.34 0.95 -3.20
C ALA A 60 -5.64 0.89 -2.37
N LEU A 61 -6.54 1.86 -2.54
CA LEU A 61 -7.84 1.85 -1.84
C LEU A 61 -8.80 0.80 -2.40
N ASP A 62 -8.78 0.57 -3.71
CA ASP A 62 -9.64 -0.44 -4.34
C ASP A 62 -9.21 -1.87 -3.96
N ASP A 63 -7.90 -2.10 -3.89
CA ASP A 63 -7.29 -3.33 -3.39
C ASP A 63 -7.69 -3.57 -1.92
N ALA A 64 -7.61 -2.53 -1.08
CA ALA A 64 -8.01 -2.61 0.32
C ALA A 64 -9.51 -2.96 0.48
N ARG A 65 -10.40 -2.27 -0.26
CA ARG A 65 -11.83 -2.59 -0.30
C ARG A 65 -12.11 -4.02 -0.77
N ALA A 66 -11.32 -4.55 -1.70
CA ALA A 66 -11.45 -5.92 -2.16
C ALA A 66 -11.12 -6.92 -1.05
N ILE A 67 -10.07 -6.65 -0.25
CA ILE A 67 -9.78 -7.45 0.94
C ILE A 67 -10.92 -7.36 1.96
N ASP A 68 -11.45 -6.16 2.23
CA ASP A 68 -12.56 -6.00 3.18
C ASP A 68 -13.80 -6.81 2.77
N ARG A 69 -14.15 -6.83 1.47
CA ARG A 69 -15.23 -7.68 0.96
C ARG A 69 -14.99 -9.17 1.21
N ARG A 70 -13.76 -9.65 0.96
CA ARG A 70 -13.37 -11.05 1.18
C ARG A 70 -13.40 -11.43 2.67
N ARG A 71 -12.93 -10.53 3.53
CA ARG A 71 -13.02 -10.67 5.00
C ARG A 71 -14.47 -10.77 5.45
N ALA A 72 -15.34 -9.87 4.95
CA ALA A 72 -16.76 -9.85 5.29
C ALA A 72 -17.52 -11.10 4.81
N SER A 73 -17.08 -11.73 3.71
CA SER A 73 -17.65 -13.01 3.25
C SER A 73 -17.18 -14.22 4.05
N GLY A 74 -16.32 -14.04 5.06
CA GLY A 74 -15.77 -15.15 5.86
C GLY A 74 -14.71 -15.98 5.12
N GLU A 75 -14.10 -15.43 4.07
CA GLU A 75 -13.00 -16.09 3.38
C GLU A 75 -11.80 -16.24 4.32
N ALA A 76 -11.17 -17.42 4.33
CA ALA A 76 -9.92 -17.62 5.06
C ALA A 76 -8.79 -16.89 4.32
N LEU A 77 -8.37 -15.75 4.85
CA LEU A 77 -7.29 -14.95 4.29
C LEU A 77 -5.96 -15.24 4.96
N GLY A 78 -4.87 -14.93 4.26
CA GLY A 78 -3.54 -15.03 4.81
C GLY A 78 -3.25 -13.98 5.88
N PRO A 79 -2.14 -14.15 6.63
CA PRO A 79 -1.81 -13.33 7.80
C PRO A 79 -1.53 -11.85 7.49
N LEU A 80 -1.29 -11.48 6.23
CA LEU A 80 -1.01 -10.09 5.83
C LEU A 80 -2.18 -9.44 5.08
N ALA A 81 -3.31 -10.12 4.93
CA ALA A 81 -4.44 -9.61 4.18
C ALA A 81 -4.93 -8.26 4.73
N GLY A 82 -4.80 -7.21 3.92
CA GLY A 82 -5.25 -5.86 4.24
C GLY A 82 -4.18 -4.96 4.86
N VAL A 83 -3.01 -5.50 5.20
CA VAL A 83 -1.87 -4.72 5.70
C VAL A 83 -1.19 -3.98 4.54
N PRO A 84 -1.08 -2.63 4.59
CA PRO A 84 -0.35 -1.88 3.58
C PRO A 84 1.15 -2.18 3.62
N VAL A 85 1.77 -2.38 2.46
CA VAL A 85 3.20 -2.66 2.33
C VAL A 85 3.82 -1.73 1.31
N VAL A 86 5.02 -1.21 1.63
CA VAL A 86 5.88 -0.50 0.67
C VAL A 86 6.98 -1.47 0.23
N VAL A 87 7.18 -1.58 -1.08
CA VAL A 87 8.28 -2.35 -1.67
C VAL A 87 9.35 -1.40 -2.20
N LYS A 88 10.61 -1.83 -2.13
CA LYS A 88 11.72 -1.02 -2.65
C LYS A 88 11.62 -0.95 -4.17
N ASP A 89 11.92 0.21 -4.75
CA ASP A 89 11.89 0.47 -6.22
C ASP A 89 12.85 -0.42 -7.06
N THR A 90 13.62 -1.29 -6.43
CA THR A 90 14.38 -2.36 -7.11
C THR A 90 13.58 -3.66 -7.26
N MET A 91 12.35 -3.71 -6.75
CA MET A 91 11.46 -4.87 -6.80
C MET A 91 10.32 -4.57 -7.79
N ASP A 92 10.27 -5.34 -8.87
CA ASP A 92 9.23 -5.18 -9.89
C ASP A 92 7.84 -5.48 -9.31
N MET A 93 6.90 -4.57 -9.60
CA MET A 93 5.46 -4.76 -9.47
C MET A 93 4.84 -4.49 -10.84
N ALA A 94 4.05 -5.44 -11.34
CA ALA A 94 3.52 -5.37 -12.70
C ALA A 94 2.68 -4.10 -12.90
N GLY A 95 2.94 -3.39 -14.01
CA GLY A 95 2.20 -2.18 -14.37
C GLY A 95 2.64 -0.90 -13.65
N LEU A 96 3.52 -0.97 -12.65
CA LEU A 96 4.13 0.20 -12.01
C LEU A 96 5.58 0.40 -12.48
N PRO A 97 6.11 1.64 -12.51
CA PRO A 97 7.49 1.87 -12.92
C PRO A 97 8.50 1.36 -11.88
N THR A 98 9.54 0.68 -12.37
CA THR A 98 10.75 0.32 -11.61
C THR A 98 11.90 1.21 -12.09
N THR A 99 12.47 2.05 -11.22
CA THR A 99 13.63 2.90 -11.63
C THR A 99 14.97 2.36 -11.13
N ALA A 100 14.96 1.47 -10.14
CA ALA A 100 16.15 1.05 -9.38
C ALA A 100 17.00 2.23 -8.85
N GLY A 101 16.42 3.43 -8.72
CA GLY A 101 17.14 4.66 -8.42
C GLY A 101 18.09 5.14 -9.52
N TRP A 102 17.97 4.64 -10.75
CA TRP A 102 18.88 4.96 -11.86
C TRP A 102 18.20 5.90 -12.87
N ALA A 103 18.81 7.08 -13.09
CA ALA A 103 18.21 8.15 -13.91
C ALA A 103 17.75 7.73 -15.32
N PRO A 104 18.50 6.90 -16.08
CA PRO A 104 18.05 6.39 -17.38
C PRO A 104 16.76 5.57 -17.35
N LEU A 105 16.37 5.00 -16.19
CA LEU A 105 15.10 4.28 -16.00
C LEU A 105 14.00 5.16 -15.37
N SER A 106 14.25 6.46 -15.21
CA SER A 106 13.30 7.40 -14.63
C SER A 106 12.88 8.46 -15.65
N ARG A 107 11.62 8.39 -16.10
CA ARG A 107 11.03 9.42 -16.96
C ARG A 107 11.08 10.82 -16.34
N ARG A 108 10.96 10.91 -15.01
CA ARG A 108 11.07 12.19 -14.27
C ARG A 108 12.48 12.80 -14.38
N ALA A 109 13.50 11.96 -14.54
CA ALA A 109 14.89 12.37 -14.72
C ALA A 109 15.32 12.47 -16.20
N GLY A 110 14.39 12.38 -17.14
CA GLY A 110 14.68 12.43 -18.59
C GLY A 110 15.03 11.07 -19.21
N GLY A 111 14.94 9.98 -18.46
CA GLY A 111 15.09 8.62 -18.96
C GLY A 111 13.81 8.01 -19.54
N VAL A 112 13.77 6.69 -19.63
CA VAL A 112 12.61 5.90 -20.06
C VAL A 112 12.03 5.13 -18.88
N SER A 113 10.71 4.99 -18.80
CA SER A 113 10.08 4.17 -17.75
C SER A 113 10.18 2.69 -18.09
N LEU A 114 10.85 1.91 -17.24
CA LEU A 114 10.71 0.46 -17.24
C LEU A 114 9.40 0.10 -16.54
N ILE A 115 8.44 -0.45 -17.29
CA ILE A 115 7.18 -0.97 -16.76
C ILE A 115 7.23 -2.50 -16.84
N PRO A 116 7.42 -3.21 -15.72
CA PRO A 116 7.48 -4.67 -15.72
C PRO A 116 6.14 -5.29 -16.12
N ALA A 117 6.20 -6.38 -16.88
CA ALA A 117 5.03 -7.19 -17.22
C ALA A 117 4.65 -8.18 -16.10
N TRP A 118 5.55 -8.41 -15.14
CA TRP A 118 5.37 -9.40 -14.08
C TRP A 118 5.88 -8.88 -12.75
N ASP A 119 5.24 -9.32 -11.68
CA ASP A 119 5.73 -9.10 -10.32
C ASP A 119 7.01 -9.90 -10.05
N SER A 120 7.90 -9.31 -9.27
CA SER A 120 9.00 -10.04 -8.64
C SER A 120 8.47 -11.17 -7.73
N PRO A 121 9.25 -12.23 -7.46
CA PRO A 121 8.80 -13.32 -6.58
C PRO A 121 8.37 -12.87 -5.18
N VAL A 122 8.98 -11.79 -4.66
CA VAL A 122 8.63 -11.22 -3.34
C VAL A 122 7.27 -10.52 -3.41
N VAL A 123 7.05 -9.66 -4.40
CA VAL A 123 5.76 -8.97 -4.60
C VAL A 123 4.64 -9.99 -4.81
N ARG A 124 4.85 -11.01 -5.65
CA ARG A 124 3.86 -12.09 -5.86
C ARG A 124 3.48 -12.80 -4.56
N ARG A 125 4.45 -13.07 -3.68
CA ARG A 125 4.18 -13.72 -2.39
C ARG A 125 3.43 -12.81 -1.43
N LEU A 126 3.76 -11.52 -1.39
CA LEU A 126 3.06 -10.54 -0.56
C LEU A 126 1.60 -10.37 -1.00
N LEU A 127 1.33 -10.32 -2.31
CA LEU A 127 -0.04 -10.23 -2.84
C LEU A 127 -0.89 -11.47 -2.53
N ALA A 128 -0.26 -12.63 -2.34
CA ALA A 128 -0.93 -13.89 -2.02
C ALA A 128 -1.04 -14.19 -0.52
N ALA A 129 -0.45 -13.33 0.34
CA ALA A 129 -0.31 -13.54 1.78
C ALA A 129 -1.49 -12.97 2.60
#